data_AF-A0A9W6HZ97-F1
#
_entry.id   AF-A0A9W6HZ97-F1
#
_cell.length_a   1.000
_cell.length_b   1.000
_cell.length_c   1.000
_cell.angle_alpha   90.00
_cell.angle_beta   90.00
_cell.angle_gamma   90.00
#
_symmetry.space_group_name_H-M   'P 1'
#
loop_
_entity.id
_entity.type
_entity.pdbx_description
1 polymer ?
#
loop_
_entity_poly.entity_id
_entity_poly.type
_entity_poly.pdbx_seq_one_letter_code
_entity_poly.pdbx_strand_id
1 'polypeptide(L)' 'MAKSTLSHHLRVLRDAGLTRTRQEGTRCFVILRRQELQTRFPGLLQAVLAAAEEEDIGHQVSVKDAAQPA' A
#
# COMPACT_ATOMS: atom_id res chain seq x y z
N MET A 1 -8.92 10.64 9.13
CA MET A 1 -9.70 9.43 8.79
C MET A 1 -9.65 8.45 9.95
N ALA A 2 -10.80 7.99 10.44
CA ALA A 2 -10.90 7.13 11.62
C ALA A 2 -10.05 5.84 11.46
N LYS A 3 -9.36 5.46 12.53
CA LYS A 3 -8.42 4.32 12.62
C LYS A 3 -9.02 2.95 12.20
N SER A 4 -10.35 2.86 12.06
CA SER A 4 -11.07 1.63 11.70
C SER A 4 -11.13 1.32 10.20
N THR A 5 -10.92 2.27 9.29
CA THR A 5 -11.08 1.99 7.84
C THR A 5 -9.82 1.45 7.19
N LEU A 6 -8.64 1.81 7.70
CA LEU A 6 -7.36 1.43 7.10
C LEU A 6 -7.18 -0.10 7.04
N SER A 7 -7.49 -0.82 8.12
CA SER A 7 -7.43 -2.29 8.14
C SER A 7 -8.37 -2.94 7.11
N HIS A 8 -9.54 -2.34 6.91
CA HIS A 8 -10.50 -2.80 5.90
C HIS A 8 -9.96 -2.56 4.48
N HIS A 9 -9.48 -1.36 4.18
CA HIS A 9 -8.88 -1.04 2.88
C HIS A 9 -7.66 -1.92 2.58
N LEU A 10 -6.78 -2.14 3.57
CA LEU A 10 -5.63 -3.04 3.41
C LEU A 10 -6.05 -4.48 3.12
N ARG A 11 -7.15 -4.95 3.71
CA ARG A 11 -7.70 -6.28 3.41
C ARG A 11 -8.20 -6.35 1.97
N VAL A 12 -8.97 -5.36 1.53
CA VAL A 12 -9.45 -5.26 0.15
C VAL A 12 -8.28 -5.22 -0.85
N LEU A 13 -7.25 -4.43 -0.57
CA LEU A 13 -6.04 -4.36 -1.41
C LEU A 13 -5.24 -5.67 -1.42
N ARG A 14 -5.26 -6.44 -0.33
CA ARG A 14 -4.65 -7.77 -0.28
C ARG A 14 -5.45 -8.77 -1.09
N ASP A 15 -6.77 -8.78 -0.94
CA ASP A 15 -7.68 -9.71 -1.62
C ASP A 15 -7.69 -9.45 -3.13
N ALA A 16 -7.55 -8.18 -3.55
CA ALA A 16 -7.34 -7.80 -4.94
C ALA A 16 -5.94 -8.18 -5.48
N GLY A 17 -5.05 -8.72 -4.65
CA GLY A 17 -3.69 -9.13 -5.03
C GLY A 17 -2.70 -7.98 -5.22
N LEU A 18 -3.08 -6.76 -4.83
CA LEU A 18 -2.29 -5.54 -5.02
C LEU A 18 -1.20 -5.41 -3.95
N THR A 19 -1.49 -5.87 -2.73
CA THR A 19 -0.57 -5.82 -1.59
C THR A 19 -0.31 -7.21 -1.01
N ARG A 20 0.90 -7.41 -0.46
CA ARG A 20 1.27 -8.58 0.31
C ARG A 20 1.50 -8.18 1.75
N THR A 21 1.06 -9.01 2.68
CA THR A 21 1.31 -8.80 4.11
C THR A 21 2.30 -9.83 4.62
N ARG A 22 3.31 -9.37 5.36
CA ARG A 22 4.30 -10.19 6.07
C ARG A 22 4.19 -9.88 7.55
N GLN A 23 3.97 -10.90 8.37
CA GLN A 23 4.02 -10.76 9.82
C GLN A 23 5.43 -11.11 10.29
N GLU A 24 6.04 -10.23 11.09
CA GLU A 24 7.30 -10.51 11.80
C GLU A 24 7.09 -10.21 13.28
N GLY A 25 6.95 -11.27 14.07
CA GLY A 25 6.63 -11.17 15.50
C GLY A 25 5.31 -10.43 15.73
N THR A 26 5.36 -9.30 16.44
CA THR A 26 4.22 -8.44 16.73
C THR A 26 3.96 -7.37 15.66
N ARG A 27 4.78 -7.30 14.61
CA ARG A 27 4.69 -6.28 13.56
C ARG A 27 4.07 -6.86 12.29
N CYS A 28 3.15 -6.10 11.71
CA CYS A 28 2.51 -6.41 10.45
C CYS A 28 3.06 -5.46 9.38
N PHE A 29 3.76 -6.01 8.40
CA PHE A 29 4.30 -5.26 7.27
C PHE A 29 3.43 -5.46 6.04
N VAL A 30 3.08 -4.37 5.36
CA VAL A 30 2.37 -4.40 4.08
C VAL A 30 3.28 -3.89 2.99
N ILE A 31 3.41 -4.67 1.93
CA ILE A 31 4.28 -4.41 0.79
C ILE A 31 3.40 -4.32 -0.46
N LEU A 32 3.52 -3.24 -1.21
CA LEU A 32 2.81 -3.05 -2.47
C LEU A 32 3.54 -3.77 -3.61
N ARG A 33 2.83 -4.57 -4.41
CA ARG A 33 3.40 -5.27 -5.58
C ARG A 33 3.49 -4.33 -6.79
N ARG A 34 4.26 -3.24 -6.66
CA ARG A 34 4.33 -2.13 -7.63
C ARG A 34 4.51 -2.60 -9.07
N GLN A 35 5.42 -3.54 -9.33
CA GLN A 35 5.70 -4.01 -10.69
C GLN A 35 4.50 -4.70 -11.35
N GLU A 36 3.80 -5.57 -10.62
CA GLU A 36 2.63 -6.29 -11.15
C GLU A 36 1.43 -5.37 -11.32
N LEU A 37 1.28 -4.44 -10.38
CA LEU A 37 0.26 -3.40 -10.44
C LEU A 37 0.46 -2.51 -11.66
N GLN A 38 1.70 -2.07 -11.90
CA GLN A 38 2.04 -1.27 -13.07
C GLN A 38 1.86 -2.04 -14.38
N THR A 39 2.11 -3.35 -14.38
CA THR A 39 1.94 -4.21 -15.56
C THR A 39 0.46 -4.40 -15.91
N ARG A 40 -0.41 -4.61 -14.90
CA ARG A 40 -1.85 -4.83 -15.11
C ARG A 40 -2.65 -3.53 -15.25
N PHE A 41 -2.23 -2.47 -14.55
CA PHE A 41 -2.91 -1.18 -14.47
C PHE A 41 -1.88 -0.03 -14.57
N PRO A 42 -1.34 0.22 -15.77
CA PRO A 42 -0.35 1.27 -15.98
C PRO A 42 -0.96 2.64 -15.65
N GLY A 43 -0.26 3.43 -14.83
CA GLY A 43 -0.66 4.80 -14.49
C GLY A 43 -1.67 4.93 -13.34
N LEU A 44 -2.33 3.84 -12.93
CA LEU A 44 -3.28 3.86 -11.81
C LEU A 44 -2.60 4.32 -10.51
N LEU A 45 -1.41 3.81 -10.22
CA LEU A 45 -0.69 4.16 -9.00
C LEU A 45 -0.35 5.64 -8.95
N GLN A 46 0.04 6.25 -10.08
CA GLN A 46 0.28 7.70 -10.13
C GLN A 46 -0.99 8.50 -9.91
N ALA A 47 -2.10 8.12 -10.55
CA ALA A 47 -3.38 8.80 -10.37
C ALA A 47 -3.87 8.75 -8.91
N VAL A 48 -3.74 7.59 -8.27
CA VAL A 48 -4.11 7.41 -6.85
C VAL A 48 -3.19 8.19 -5.92
N LEU A 49 -1.88 8.24 -6.21
CA LEU A 49 -0.94 9.02 -5.40
C LEU A 49 -1.20 10.52 -5.53
N ALA A 50 -1.46 11.01 -6.74
CA ALA A 50 -1.80 12.41 -6.97
C ALA A 50 -3.09 12.82 -6.23
N ALA A 51 -4.13 11.97 -6.27
CA ALA A 51 -5.36 12.19 -5.51
C ALA A 51 -5.13 12.15 -4.00
N ALA A 52 -4.27 11.25 -3.52
CA ALA A 52 -3.93 11.18 -2.09
C ALA A 52 -3.16 12.43 -1.61
N GLU A 53 -2.30 13.02 -2.44
CA GLU A 53 -1.64 14.30 -2.16
C GLU A 53 -2.66 15.46 -2.11
N GLU A 54 -3.62 15.49 -3.02
CA GLU A 54 -4.68 16.51 -3.06
C GLU A 54 -5.62 16.43 -1.85
N GLU A 55 -5.95 15.22 -1.39
CA GLU A 55 -6.82 14.98 -0.24
C GLU A 55 -6.08 14.99 1.12
N ASP A 56 -4.76 15.23 1.12
CA ASP A 56 -3.88 15.21 2.30
C ASP A 56 -3.97 13.90 3.12
N ILE A 57 -4.01 12.77 2.41
CA ILE A 57 -4.17 11.43 3.00
C ILE A 57 -2.84 10.69 2.97
N GLY A 58 -2.46 10.10 4.11
CA GLY A 58 -1.31 9.20 4.17
C GLY A 58 -0.04 9.78 4.79
N HIS A 59 -0.10 10.95 5.43
CA HIS A 59 1.02 11.54 6.19
C HIS A 59 1.68 10.59 7.21
N GLN A 60 0.91 9.63 7.76
CA GLN A 60 1.40 8.60 8.69
C GLN A 60 2.06 7.39 8.00
N VAL A 61 1.97 7.29 6.67
CA VAL A 61 2.47 6.16 5.88
C VAL A 61 3.78 6.57 5.23
N SER A 62 4.89 6.31 5.91
CA SER A 62 6.21 6.51 5.32
C SER A 62 6.54 5.37 4.35
N VAL A 63 6.93 5.71 3.12
CA VAL A 63 7.48 4.75 2.16
C VAL A 63 8.82 4.27 2.68
N LYS A 64 8.83 3.13 3.38
CA LYS A 64 10.06 2.36 3.51
C LYS A 64 10.22 1.58 2.22
N ASP A 65 11.13 2.05 1.37
CA ASP A 65 11.63 1.24 0.26
C ASP A 65 12.38 0.06 0.90
N ALA A 66 11.68 -1.07 1.00
CA ALA A 66 12.26 -2.32 1.47
C ALA A 66 13.14 -2.92 0.35
N ALA A 67 14.17 -2.19 -0.04
CA ALA A 67 15.38 -2.78 -0.58
C ALA A 67 16.15 -3.42 0.58
N GLN A 68 15.68 -4.57 1.05
CA GLN A 68 16.51 -5.47 1.84
C GLN A 68 16.60 -6.80 1.08
N PRO A 69 17.53 -6.92 0.12
CA PRO A 69 18.01 -8.23 -0.26
C PRO A 69 18.69 -8.86 0.98
N ALA A 70 18.39 -10.14 1.19
CA ALA A 70 19.12 -11.01 2.11
C ALA A 70 20.57 -11.18 1.65
#